data_AF-A0A7S1H6H4-F1
#
_entry.id   AF-A0A7S1H6H4-F1
#
_cell.length_a   1.000
_cell.length_b   1.000
_cell.length_c   1.000
_cell.angle_alpha   90.00
_cell.angle_beta   90.00
_cell.angle_gamma   90.00
#
_symmetry.space_group_name_H-M   'P 1'
#
loop_
_entity.id
_entity.type
_entity.pdbx_description
1 polymer ?
#
loop_
_entity_poly.entity_id
_entity_poly.type
_entity_poly.pdbx_seq_one_letter_code
_entity_poly.pdbx_strand_id
1 'polypeptide(L)'
;ALKADPAGSRATLSPWLDGQRSFVLGPSGTGKSTLINLLVQDAQAQVGEISQALNSGRHTTTTTQWYWTDESRRTALIDSPGFQEFGLRQIDAAELWRWMPDLR
;
A
#
# COMPACT_ATOMS: atom_id res chain seq x y z
N ALA A 1 7.36 14.93 0.85
CA ALA A 1 6.83 14.25 2.04
C ALA A 1 7.66 12.98 2.34
N LEU A 2 7.37 11.80 1.78
CA LEU A 2 8.11 10.56 2.10
C LEU A 2 9.59 10.54 1.68
N LYS A 3 9.90 11.05 0.47
CA LYS A 3 11.28 11.07 -0.05
C LYS A 3 12.16 12.17 0.55
N ALA A 4 11.54 13.21 1.13
CA ALA A 4 12.25 14.38 1.63
C ALA A 4 12.86 14.12 3.02
N ASP A 5 12.18 13.33 3.83
CA ASP A 5 12.68 12.85 5.12
C ASP A 5 12.28 11.38 5.33
N PRO A 6 13.07 10.43 4.78
CA PRO A 6 12.83 9.01 4.95
C PRO A 6 12.86 8.57 6.42
N ALA A 7 13.76 9.13 7.23
CA ALA A 7 13.93 8.75 8.62
C ALA A 7 12.73 9.19 9.48
N GLY A 8 12.32 10.45 9.36
CA GLY A 8 11.13 10.96 10.05
C GLY A 8 9.84 10.29 9.57
N SER A 9 9.73 9.98 8.28
CA SER A 9 8.60 9.21 7.74
C SER A 9 8.50 7.81 8.35
N ARG A 10 9.63 7.08 8.47
CA ARG A 10 9.68 5.79 9.16
C ARG A 10 9.28 5.93 10.63
N ALA A 11 9.91 6.87 11.34
CA ALA A 11 9.63 7.11 12.75
C ALA A 11 8.15 7.42 13.02
N THR A 12 7.49 8.13 12.10
CA THR A 12 6.05 8.46 12.19
C THR A 12 5.16 7.23 12.00
N LEU A 13 5.53 6.32 11.08
CA LEU A 13 4.71 5.17 10.72
C LEU A 13 4.96 3.94 11.59
N SER A 14 6.18 3.74 12.08
CA SER A 14 6.56 2.55 12.85
C SER A 14 5.62 2.24 14.02
N PRO A 15 5.18 3.21 14.86
CA PRO A 15 4.28 2.91 15.98
C PRO A 15 2.91 2.36 15.55
N TRP A 16 2.41 2.74 14.37
CA TRP A 16 1.12 2.28 13.85
C TRP A 16 1.20 0.90 13.23
N LEU A 17 2.39 0.54 12.74
CA LEU A 17 2.61 -0.71 12.02
C LEU A 17 3.14 -1.81 12.94
N ASP A 18 3.72 -1.46 14.10
CA ASP A 18 4.39 -2.44 14.97
C ASP A 18 3.47 -3.59 15.38
N GLY A 19 3.89 -4.81 15.05
CA GLY A 19 3.15 -6.04 15.29
C GLY A 19 1.91 -6.25 14.42
N GLN A 20 1.68 -5.39 13.43
CA GLN A 20 0.53 -5.47 12.52
C GLN A 20 0.91 -6.14 11.19
N ARG A 21 -0.10 -6.67 10.50
CA ARG A 21 -0.01 -7.09 9.10
C ARG A 21 -0.83 -6.11 8.28
N SER A 22 -0.15 -5.14 7.67
CA SER A 22 -0.82 -4.00 7.06
C SER A 22 -0.90 -4.17 5.55
N PHE A 23 -2.10 -4.00 5.00
CA PHE A 23 -2.36 -4.07 3.57
C PHE A 23 -2.25 -2.66 2.96
N VAL A 24 -1.37 -2.48 1.99
CA VAL A 24 -1.11 -1.17 1.37
C VAL A 24 -1.99 -1.00 0.14
N LEU A 25 -3.05 -0.20 0.28
CA LEU A 25 -4.03 0.06 -0.77
C LEU A 25 -3.96 1.48 -1.32
N GLY A 26 -4.35 1.61 -2.58
CA GLY A 26 -4.56 2.90 -3.21
C GLY A 26 -4.44 2.86 -4.73
N PRO A 27 -4.87 3.92 -5.44
CA PRO A 27 -4.78 3.99 -6.89
C PRO A 27 -3.38 3.77 -7.45
N SER A 28 -3.28 3.40 -8.72
CA SER A 28 -1.98 3.34 -9.41
C SER A 28 -1.33 4.74 -9.46
N GLY A 29 -0.04 4.83 -9.10
CA GLY A 29 0.74 6.08 -9.10
C GLY A 29 0.77 6.85 -7.77
N THR A 30 0.08 6.40 -6.71
CA THR A 30 0.03 7.13 -5.43
C THR A 30 1.25 6.94 -4.52
N GLY A 31 2.25 6.14 -4.94
CA GLY A 31 3.49 5.95 -4.19
C GLY A 31 3.54 4.72 -3.27
N LYS A 32 2.64 3.74 -3.44
CA LYS A 32 2.64 2.46 -2.66
C LYS A 32 4.01 1.77 -2.65
N SER A 33 4.61 1.52 -3.81
CA SER A 33 5.93 0.88 -3.91
C SER A 33 7.04 1.69 -3.27
N THR A 34 6.93 3.03 -3.29
CA THR A 34 7.87 3.92 -2.57
C THR A 34 7.73 3.76 -1.06
N LEU A 35 6.49 3.61 -0.55
CA LEU A 35 6.25 3.33 0.86
C LEU A 35 6.78 1.96 1.29
N ILE A 36 6.59 0.93 0.47
CA ILE A 36 7.11 -0.42 0.72
C ILE A 36 8.64 -0.40 0.80
N ASN A 37 9.33 0.18 -0.20
CA ASN A 37 10.80 0.30 -0.18
C ASN A 37 11.32 1.19 0.94
N LEU A 38 10.52 2.15 1.40
CA LEU A 38 10.86 2.91 2.58
C LEU A 38 10.83 2.01 3.82
N LEU A 39 9.82 1.16 4.00
CA LEU A 39 9.61 0.44 5.26
C LEU A 39 10.29 -0.93 5.34
N VAL A 40 10.70 -1.49 4.22
CA VAL A 40 11.35 -2.81 4.14
C VAL A 40 12.74 -2.63 3.52
N GLN A 41 13.78 -2.97 4.28
CA GLN A 41 15.17 -2.69 3.89
C GLN A 41 15.59 -3.39 2.58
N ASP A 42 14.93 -4.50 2.21
CA ASP A 42 15.25 -5.32 1.03
C ASP A 42 14.04 -5.64 0.15
N ALA A 43 12.92 -4.90 0.24
CA ALA A 43 11.72 -5.26 -0.52
C ALA A 43 11.96 -5.31 -2.04
N GLN A 44 12.93 -4.53 -2.55
CA GLN A 44 13.16 -4.31 -3.98
C GLN A 44 11.86 -4.16 -4.78
N ALA A 45 10.82 -3.59 -4.16
CA ALA A 45 9.54 -3.38 -4.80
C ALA A 45 9.78 -2.44 -5.98
N GLN A 46 9.30 -2.81 -7.16
CA GLN A 46 9.60 -2.06 -8.37
C GLN A 46 9.05 -0.62 -8.23
N VAL A 47 9.94 0.38 -8.29
CA VAL A 47 9.64 1.81 -8.25
C VAL A 47 10.16 2.45 -9.54
N GLY A 48 9.27 2.92 -10.40
CA GLY A 48 9.64 3.53 -11.69
C GLY A 48 9.28 2.66 -12.90
N GLU A 49 9.15 3.31 -14.06
CA GLU A 49 8.28 2.93 -15.16
C GLU A 49 8.67 1.63 -15.89
N ILE A 50 7.64 0.84 -16.26
CA ILE A 50 7.64 -0.26 -17.25
C ILE A 50 8.03 -1.66 -16.72
N SER A 51 7.01 -2.45 -16.37
CA SER A 51 7.08 -3.92 -16.40
C SER A 51 6.98 -4.38 -17.85
N GLN A 52 8.09 -4.79 -18.47
CA GLN A 52 8.17 -5.22 -19.88
C GLN A 52 7.29 -6.45 -20.24
N ALA A 53 6.51 -6.99 -19.30
CA ALA A 53 5.80 -8.25 -19.44
C ALA A 53 4.40 -8.15 -20.09
N LEU A 54 3.77 -6.97 -20.17
CA LEU A 54 2.43 -6.85 -20.75
C LEU A 54 2.36 -5.75 -21.81
N ASN A 55 2.18 -6.20 -23.04
CA ASN A 55 1.99 -5.45 -24.28
C ASN A 55 0.63 -4.70 -24.31
N SER A 56 0.30 -3.95 -23.24
CA SER A 56 -0.94 -3.16 -23.14
C SER A 56 -0.85 -1.86 -22.32
N GLY A 57 0.36 -1.34 -22.08
CA GLY A 57 0.54 0.09 -21.78
C GLY A 57 0.07 0.62 -20.41
N ARG A 58 -0.09 -0.21 -19.37
CA ARG A 58 -0.21 0.30 -17.99
C ARG A 58 0.35 -0.66 -16.95
N HIS A 59 1.56 -0.36 -16.51
CA HIS A 59 2.36 -1.22 -15.63
C HIS A 59 1.99 -0.98 -14.17
N THR A 60 1.41 -2.00 -13.54
CA THR A 60 0.95 -2.03 -12.13
C THR A 60 1.57 -3.26 -11.46
N THR A 61 1.86 -3.24 -10.15
CA THR A 61 2.16 -4.47 -9.39
C THR A 61 1.03 -5.47 -9.66
N THR A 62 1.28 -6.58 -10.37
CA THR A 62 0.22 -7.55 -10.75
C THR A 62 0.06 -8.67 -9.73
N THR A 63 0.96 -8.76 -8.76
CA THR A 63 0.97 -9.78 -7.72
C THR A 63 0.92 -9.15 -6.34
N THR A 64 0.13 -9.73 -5.45
CA THR A 64 0.16 -9.38 -4.04
C THR A 64 1.43 -9.97 -3.43
N GLN A 65 2.25 -9.14 -2.80
CA GLN A 65 3.49 -9.59 -2.16
C GLN A 65 3.46 -9.32 -0.66
N TRP A 66 4.03 -10.23 0.11
CA TRP A 66 4.16 -10.12 1.56
C TRP A 66 5.61 -9.85 1.91
N TYR A 67 5.85 -8.78 2.67
CA TYR A 67 7.16 -8.41 3.19
C TYR A 67 7.17 -8.42 4.70
N TRP A 68 8.15 -9.08 5.29
CA TRP A 68 8.48 -8.89 6.70
C TRP A 68 9.34 -7.64 6.85
N THR A 69 9.00 -6.75 7.79
CA THR A 69 9.78 -5.53 8.04
C THR A 69 10.89 -5.75 9.07
N ASP A 70 10.87 -6.88 9.76
CA ASP A 70 11.81 -7.26 10.82
C ASP A 70 12.13 -8.76 10.77
N GLU A 71 13.28 -9.15 11.33
CA GLU A 71 13.72 -10.55 11.40
C GLU A 71 12.83 -11.40 12.30
N SER A 72 12.22 -10.78 13.32
CA SER A 72 11.30 -11.47 14.24
C SER A 72 9.97 -11.86 13.60
N ARG A 73 9.73 -11.43 12.35
CA ARG A 73 8.51 -11.66 11.56
C ARG A 73 7.24 -11.29 12.32
N ARG A 74 7.29 -10.20 13.08
CA ARG A 74 6.17 -9.72 13.87
C ARG A 74 5.34 -8.70 13.11
N THR A 75 6.00 -7.86 12.32
CA THR A 75 5.37 -6.83 11.50
C THR A 75 5.49 -7.16 10.02
N ALA A 76 4.40 -6.96 9.28
CA ALA A 76 4.33 -7.26 7.86
C ALA A 76 3.65 -6.16 7.06
N LEU A 77 4.11 -5.97 5.82
CA LEU A 77 3.44 -5.18 4.80
C LEU A 77 3.04 -6.08 3.65
N ILE A 78 1.80 -5.92 3.19
CA ILE A 78 1.27 -6.62 2.04
C ILE A 78 1.06 -5.60 0.93
N ASP A 79 1.87 -5.68 -0.12
CA ASP A 79 1.73 -4.84 -1.31
C ASP A 79 0.63 -5.40 -2.21
N SER A 80 -0.21 -4.51 -2.74
CA SER A 80 -1.32 -4.86 -3.60
C SER A 80 -1.20 -4.17 -4.96
N PRO A 81 -1.79 -4.77 -6.02
CA PRO A 81 -2.07 -4.04 -7.24
C PRO A 81 -2.81 -2.73 -6.95
N GLY A 82 -2.41 -1.66 -7.65
CA GLY A 82 -3.19 -0.44 -7.67
C GLY A 82 -4.51 -0.66 -8.41
N PHE A 83 -5.58 -0.03 -7.93
CA PHE A 83 -6.86 0.01 -8.65
C PHE A 83 -6.98 1.31 -9.46
N GLN A 84 -7.78 1.28 -10.53
CA GLN A 84 -8.18 2.52 -11.23
C GLN A 84 -9.41 3.14 -10.58
N GLU A 85 -10.36 2.30 -10.17
CA GLU A 85 -11.60 2.69 -9.52
C GLU A 85 -11.85 1.82 -8.30
N PHE A 86 -12.40 2.41 -7.24
CA PHE A 86 -12.84 1.69 -6.06
C PHE A 86 -14.37 1.62 -6.05
N GLY A 87 -14.92 0.43 -6.25
CA GLY A 87 -16.35 0.19 -6.24
C GLY A 87 -16.88 -0.15 -4.84
N LEU A 88 -18.06 0.35 -4.52
CA LEU A 88 -18.80 0.03 -3.29
C LEU A 88 -20.02 -0.87 -3.56
N ARG A 89 -19.98 -1.69 -4.62
CA ARG A 89 -21.15 -2.47 -5.09
C ARG A 89 -21.69 -3.44 -4.04
N GLN A 90 -20.87 -3.83 -3.08
CA GLN A 90 -21.21 -4.69 -1.95
C GLN A 90 -21.96 -3.96 -0.82
N ILE A 91 -22.13 -2.64 -0.91
CA ILE A 91 -22.84 -1.82 0.08
C ILE A 91 -24.09 -1.24 -0.60
N ASP A 92 -25.26 -1.45 0.00
CA ASP A 92 -26.47 -0.77 -0.42
C ASP A 92 -26.33 0.74 -0.20
N ALA A 93 -26.73 1.54 -1.20
CA ALA A 93 -26.70 3.00 -1.11
C ALA A 93 -27.45 3.53 0.13
N ALA A 94 -28.54 2.89 0.54
CA ALA A 94 -29.30 3.25 1.73
C ALA A 94 -28.55 2.97 3.05
N GLU A 95 -27.56 2.08 3.03
CA GLU A 95 -26.75 1.71 4.21
C GLU A 95 -25.41 2.43 4.29
N LEU A 96 -25.01 3.16 3.25
CA LEU A 96 -23.69 3.79 3.14
C LEU A 96 -23.35 4.68 4.35
N TRP A 97 -24.34 5.44 4.87
CA TRP A 97 -24.17 6.35 6.01
C TRP A 97 -23.66 5.64 7.27
N ARG A 98 -23.94 4.33 7.44
CA ARG A 98 -23.53 3.55 8.62
C ARG A 98 -22.00 3.45 8.77
N TRP A 99 -21.29 3.63 7.66
CA TRP A 99 -19.83 3.54 7.54
C TRP A 99 -19.11 4.91 7.57
N MET A 100 -19.86 6.01 7.78
CA MET A 100 -19.34 7.38 7.88
C MET A 100 -19.42 7.83 9.35
N PRO A 101 -18.32 7.73 10.14
CA PRO A 101 -18.34 7.99 11.58
C PRO A 101 -18.76 9.41 11.97
N ASP A 102 -18.55 10.35 11.04
CA ASP A 102 -18.90 11.77 11.10
C ASP A 102 -20.39 12.07 10.87
N LEU A 103 -21.15 11.12 10.33
CA LEU A 103 -22.60 11.21 10.14
C LEU A 103 -23.41 10.51 11.25
N ARG A 104 -22.74 9.98 12.28
CA ARG A 104 -23.38 9.41 13.47
C ARG A 104 -23.65 10.47 14.53
#